data_AF-A0A7S3MGH9-F1
#
_entry.id   AF-A0A7S3MGH9-F1
#
_cell.length_a   1.000
_cell.length_b   1.000
_cell.length_c   1.000
_cell.angle_alpha   90.00
_cell.angle_beta   90.00
_cell.angle_gamma   90.00
#
_symmetry.space_group_name_H-M   'P 1'
#
loop_
_entity.id
_entity.type
_entity.pdbx_description
1 polymer ?
#
loop_
_entity_poly.entity_id
_entity_poly.type
_entity_poly.pdbx_seq_one_letter_code
_entity_poly.pdbx_strand_id
1 'polypeptide(L)'
;PQPALEAMLRLTVLSFVCLLCAAVSAERNWLSSVSDRIFSMFGDNSKGKAPMAISDEAIANLVEESKSMILEGKVDASIDHLLPIFKTRPDHTEANALVGAILLSIHRFELAEQFLYSAVNSSNWKNSGAVANLAQVFMQTDAIPLAAQTLRKGLEAVSNNDETGA
;
A
#
# COMPACT_ATOMS: atom_id res chain seq x y z
N PRO A 1 1.36 12.30 -54.34
CA PRO A 1 1.21 12.97 -53.02
C PRO A 1 0.44 12.14 -51.97
N GLN A 2 -0.67 11.48 -52.33
CA GLN A 2 -1.47 10.65 -51.41
C GLN A 2 -0.75 9.48 -50.70
N PRO A 3 0.14 8.69 -51.34
CA PRO A 3 0.70 7.51 -50.67
C PRO A 3 1.70 7.85 -49.56
N ALA A 4 2.36 9.02 -49.65
CA ALA A 4 3.30 9.47 -48.63
C ALA A 4 2.60 9.88 -47.32
N LEU A 5 1.40 10.46 -47.43
CA LEU A 5 0.61 10.88 -46.27
C LEU A 5 0.03 9.68 -45.51
N GLU A 6 -0.43 8.64 -46.22
CA GLU A 6 -0.90 7.40 -45.58
C GLU A 6 0.23 6.63 -44.91
N ALA A 7 1.42 6.60 -45.52
CA ALA A 7 2.59 5.97 -44.92
C ALA A 7 3.01 6.67 -43.62
N MET A 8 3.02 8.01 -43.61
CA MET A 8 3.30 8.79 -42.38
C MET A 8 2.27 8.53 -41.29
N LEU A 9 0.97 8.52 -41.62
CA LEU A 9 -0.09 8.30 -40.63
C LEU A 9 0.03 6.90 -39.98
N ARG A 10 0.32 5.86 -40.78
CA ARG A 10 0.52 4.49 -40.28
C ARG A 10 1.73 4.38 -39.35
N LEU A 11 2.84 5.04 -39.67
CA LEU A 11 4.04 5.08 -38.84
C LEU A 11 3.78 5.75 -37.49
N THR A 12 3.04 6.87 -37.49
CA THR A 12 2.71 7.59 -36.25
C THR A 12 1.80 6.77 -35.33
N VAL A 13 0.76 6.13 -35.89
CA VAL A 13 -0.13 5.26 -35.11
C VAL A 13 0.63 4.05 -34.56
N LEU A 14 1.49 3.42 -35.36
CA LEU A 14 2.28 2.28 -34.92
C LEU A 14 3.25 2.66 -33.79
N SER A 15 3.93 3.80 -33.91
CA SER A 15 4.81 4.32 -32.85
C SER A 15 4.04 4.58 -31.56
N PHE A 16 2.84 5.15 -31.64
CA PHE A 16 2.02 5.45 -30.47
C PHE A 16 1.52 4.17 -29.76
N VAL A 17 1.11 3.16 -30.54
CA VAL A 17 0.74 1.84 -30.00
C VAL A 17 1.94 1.17 -29.33
N CYS A 18 3.14 1.23 -29.94
CA CYS A 18 4.35 0.69 -29.32
C CYS A 18 4.71 1.38 -27.99
N LEU A 19 4.57 2.72 -27.91
CA LEU A 19 4.79 3.49 -26.69
C LEU A 19 3.80 3.10 -25.58
N LEU A 20 2.52 2.94 -25.92
CA LEU A 20 1.50 2.48 -24.98
C LEU A 20 1.78 1.05 -24.49
N CYS A 21 2.15 0.13 -25.39
CA CYS A 21 2.51 -1.23 -25.01
C CYS A 21 3.74 -1.29 -24.09
N ALA A 22 4.76 -0.47 -24.36
CA ALA A 22 5.95 -0.39 -23.52
C ALA A 22 5.63 0.15 -22.12
N ALA A 23 4.80 1.19 -22.03
CA ALA A 23 4.35 1.75 -20.75
C ALA A 23 3.54 0.73 -19.92
N VAL A 24 2.57 0.05 -20.55
CA VAL A 24 1.77 -0.99 -19.89
C VAL A 24 2.63 -2.19 -19.46
N SER A 25 3.64 -2.56 -20.24
CA SER A 25 4.58 -3.63 -19.87
C SER A 25 5.48 -3.22 -18.70
N ALA A 26 5.95 -1.97 -18.66
CA ALA A 26 6.76 -1.46 -17.56
C ALA A 26 5.95 -1.42 -16.25
N GLU A 27 4.71 -0.93 -16.32
CA GLU A 27 3.79 -0.87 -15.19
C GLU A 27 3.47 -2.29 -14.65
N ARG A 28 3.20 -3.25 -15.54
CA ARG A 28 2.94 -4.63 -15.14
C ARG A 28 4.16 -5.29 -14.46
N ASN A 29 5.35 -5.07 -15.00
CA ASN A 29 6.59 -5.61 -14.41
C ASN A 29 6.84 -4.99 -13.02
N TRP A 30 6.63 -3.68 -12.91
CA TRP A 30 6.74 -2.95 -11.65
C TRP A 30 5.77 -3.49 -10.58
N LEU A 31 4.49 -3.64 -10.95
CA LEU A 31 3.44 -4.18 -10.06
C LEU A 31 3.73 -5.63 -9.61
N SER A 32 4.33 -6.45 -10.49
CA SER A 32 4.75 -7.80 -10.12
C SER A 32 5.88 -7.78 -9.09
N SER A 33 6.88 -6.90 -9.30
CA SER A 33 8.02 -6.77 -8.38
C SER A 33 7.58 -6.27 -6.99
N VAL A 34 6.70 -5.27 -6.92
CA VAL A 34 6.13 -4.79 -5.65
C VAL A 34 5.39 -5.93 -4.94
N SER A 35 4.57 -6.69 -5.68
CA SER A 35 3.81 -7.82 -5.14
C SER A 35 4.72 -8.91 -4.59
N ASP A 36 5.79 -9.26 -5.30
CA ASP A 36 6.75 -10.29 -4.87
C ASP A 36 7.50 -9.88 -3.61
N ARG A 37 7.92 -8.60 -3.52
CA ARG A 37 8.58 -8.06 -2.32
C ARG A 37 7.64 -8.09 -1.12
N ILE A 38 6.38 -7.70 -1.29
CA ILE A 38 5.36 -7.77 -0.25
C ILE A 38 5.07 -9.23 0.14
N PHE A 39 4.95 -10.14 -0.82
CA PHE A 39 4.74 -11.57 -0.52
C PHE A 39 5.93 -12.18 0.23
N SER A 40 7.16 -11.73 -0.06
CA SER A 40 8.36 -12.16 0.68
C SER A 40 8.35 -11.72 2.14
N MET A 41 7.51 -10.75 2.54
CA MET A 41 7.30 -10.40 3.95
C MET A 41 6.63 -11.54 4.73
N PHE A 42 5.85 -12.39 4.05
CA PHE A 42 5.10 -13.50 4.63
C PHE A 42 5.68 -14.88 4.29
N GLY A 43 6.70 -14.92 3.42
CA GLY A 43 7.28 -16.14 2.85
C GLY A 43 8.60 -16.54 3.52
N ASP A 44 8.58 -17.74 4.09
CA ASP A 44 9.70 -18.55 4.62
C ASP A 44 10.11 -18.35 6.10
N ASN A 45 9.33 -18.98 6.98
CA ASN A 45 9.67 -19.20 8.39
C ASN A 45 10.62 -20.40 8.61
N SER A 46 11.23 -20.97 7.57
CA SER A 46 11.84 -22.31 7.68
C SER A 46 13.31 -22.38 8.09
N LYS A 47 14.10 -21.29 8.16
CA LYS A 47 15.52 -21.39 8.54
C LYS A 47 16.06 -20.25 9.42
N GLY A 48 15.92 -20.44 10.72
CA GLY A 48 17.05 -20.34 11.66
C GLY A 48 17.87 -19.05 11.66
N LYS A 49 17.29 -17.95 12.14
CA LYS A 49 17.94 -16.93 12.98
C LYS A 49 16.82 -16.19 13.70
N ALA A 50 16.86 -16.14 15.04
CA ALA A 50 15.97 -15.27 15.78
C ALA A 50 16.08 -13.85 15.15
N PRO A 51 14.96 -13.19 14.82
CA PRO A 51 15.00 -11.85 14.28
C PRO A 51 15.83 -11.01 15.25
N MET A 52 16.91 -10.40 14.76
CA MET A 52 17.67 -9.44 15.55
C MET A 52 16.65 -8.37 15.97
N ALA A 53 16.39 -8.26 17.27
CA ALA A 53 15.36 -7.39 17.79
C ALA A 53 15.69 -5.95 17.38
N ILE A 54 14.86 -5.36 16.52
CA ILE A 54 14.94 -3.96 16.16
C ILE A 54 14.32 -3.18 17.33
N SER A 55 15.00 -2.12 17.78
CA SER A 55 14.47 -1.28 18.87
C SER A 55 13.23 -0.50 18.43
N ASP A 56 12.39 -0.10 19.38
CA ASP A 56 11.23 0.76 19.11
C ASP A 56 11.63 2.06 18.40
N GLU A 57 12.76 2.64 18.82
CA GLU A 57 13.32 3.84 18.21
C GLU A 57 13.73 3.61 16.74
N ALA A 58 14.39 2.48 16.45
CA ALA A 58 14.75 2.15 15.08
C ALA A 58 13.49 1.90 14.22
N ILE A 59 12.45 1.26 14.77
CA ILE A 59 11.17 1.09 14.07
C ILE A 59 10.51 2.44 13.79
N ALA A 60 10.49 3.35 14.77
CA ALA A 60 9.94 4.69 14.59
C ALA A 60 10.69 5.47 13.50
N ASN A 61 12.02 5.40 13.49
CA ASN A 61 12.84 6.04 12.45
C ASN A 61 12.55 5.46 11.07
N LEU A 62 12.49 4.12 10.93
CA LEU A 62 12.14 3.47 9.67
C LEU A 62 10.77 3.94 9.16
N VAL A 63 9.78 4.09 10.04
CA VAL A 63 8.44 4.57 9.69
C VAL A 63 8.47 6.03 9.22
N GLU A 64 9.15 6.92 9.94
CA GLU A 64 9.20 8.34 9.58
C GLU A 64 9.99 8.58 8.28
N GLU A 65 11.11 7.87 8.08
CA GLU A 65 11.84 7.90 6.81
C GLU A 65 10.97 7.38 5.66
N SER A 66 10.23 6.29 5.88
CA SER A 66 9.31 5.73 4.88
C SER A 66 8.21 6.72 4.48
N LYS A 67 7.68 7.50 5.43
CA LYS A 67 6.72 8.58 5.14
C LYS A 67 7.34 9.66 4.27
N SER A 68 8.57 10.09 4.57
CA SER A 68 9.30 11.06 3.73
C SER A 68 9.50 10.53 2.31
N MET A 69 9.89 9.25 2.16
CA MET A 69 10.05 8.62 0.86
C MET A 69 8.75 8.61 0.05
N ILE A 70 7.59 8.36 0.68
CA ILE A 70 6.29 8.42 0.01
C ILE A 70 5.99 9.84 -0.49
N LEU A 71 6.24 10.87 0.34
CA LEU A 71 6.04 12.27 -0.04
C LEU A 71 6.95 12.70 -1.20
N GLU A 72 8.14 12.12 -1.30
CA GLU A 72 9.07 12.30 -2.41
C GLU A 72 8.73 11.47 -3.66
N GLY A 73 7.66 10.66 -3.61
CA GLY A 73 7.25 9.76 -4.70
C GLY A 73 8.10 8.48 -4.81
N LYS A 74 9.02 8.23 -3.86
CA LYS A 74 9.88 7.05 -3.80
C LYS A 74 9.17 5.87 -3.14
N VAL A 75 8.02 5.50 -3.70
CA VAL A 75 7.12 4.49 -3.14
C VAL A 75 7.79 3.11 -3.02
N ASP A 76 8.60 2.69 -4.01
CA ASP A 76 9.33 1.42 -3.94
C ASP A 76 10.33 1.37 -2.80
N ALA A 77 11.13 2.43 -2.66
CA ALA A 77 12.14 2.52 -1.62
C ALA A 77 11.49 2.51 -0.23
N SER A 78 10.32 3.14 -0.09
CA SER A 78 9.53 3.10 1.15
C SER A 78 9.14 1.67 1.53
N ILE A 79 8.63 0.87 0.57
CA ILE A 79 8.29 -0.54 0.83
C ILE A 79 9.52 -1.32 1.29
N ASP A 80 10.64 -1.17 0.59
CA ASP A 80 11.89 -1.87 0.93
C ASP A 80 12.41 -1.47 2.30
N HIS A 81 12.25 -0.20 2.65
CA HIS A 81 12.65 0.36 3.93
C HIS A 81 11.77 -0.12 5.10
N LEU A 82 10.50 -0.48 4.85
CA LEU A 82 9.61 -1.07 5.84
C LEU A 82 9.82 -2.59 6.05
N LEU A 83 10.50 -3.28 5.13
CA LEU A 83 10.73 -4.74 5.23
C LEU A 83 11.31 -5.23 6.57
N PRO A 84 12.29 -4.54 7.19
CA PRO A 84 12.84 -4.97 8.48
C PRO A 84 11.79 -5.00 9.59
N ILE A 85 10.80 -4.10 9.56
CA ILE A 85 9.72 -4.05 10.55
C ILE A 85 8.91 -5.35 10.47
N PHE A 86 8.48 -5.76 9.27
CA PHE A 86 7.65 -6.96 9.12
C PHE A 86 8.35 -8.26 9.51
N LYS A 87 9.69 -8.32 9.45
CA LYS A 87 10.46 -9.48 9.95
C LYS A 87 10.43 -9.61 11.47
N THR A 88 10.14 -8.54 12.19
CA THR A 88 10.17 -8.51 13.67
C THR A 88 8.79 -8.31 14.28
N ARG A 89 7.94 -7.52 13.64
CA ARG A 89 6.57 -7.15 14.06
C ARG A 89 5.65 -7.13 12.83
N PRO A 90 5.17 -8.31 12.39
CA PRO A 90 4.28 -8.41 11.24
C PRO A 90 2.97 -7.60 11.42
N ASP A 91 2.55 -7.40 12.66
CA ASP A 91 1.34 -6.69 13.08
C ASP A 91 1.58 -5.20 13.43
N HIS A 92 2.75 -4.64 13.07
CA HIS A 92 3.06 -3.25 13.38
C HIS A 92 2.07 -2.30 12.70
N THR A 93 1.26 -1.61 13.51
CA THR A 93 0.11 -0.79 13.09
C THR A 93 0.46 0.20 11.97
N GLU A 94 1.45 1.05 12.21
CA GLU A 94 1.75 2.15 11.29
C GLU A 94 2.41 1.66 10.00
N ALA A 95 3.23 0.61 10.09
CA ALA A 95 3.86 0.01 8.91
C ALA A 95 2.80 -0.65 8.01
N ASN A 96 1.85 -1.37 8.62
CA ASN A 96 0.71 -1.93 7.90
C ASN A 96 -0.16 -0.83 7.27
N ALA A 97 -0.40 0.28 7.97
CA ALA A 97 -1.16 1.41 7.43
C ALA A 97 -0.48 2.05 6.21
N LEU A 98 0.84 2.24 6.26
CA LEU A 98 1.63 2.81 5.16
C LEU A 98 1.66 1.90 3.93
N VAL A 99 1.96 0.61 4.10
CA VAL A 99 1.93 -0.35 2.98
C VAL A 99 0.52 -0.45 2.39
N GLY A 100 -0.51 -0.48 3.24
CA GLY A 100 -1.90 -0.45 2.82
C GLY A 100 -2.27 0.79 1.99
N ALA A 101 -1.82 1.98 2.41
CA ALA A 101 -2.04 3.23 1.68
C ALA A 101 -1.33 3.23 0.31
N ILE A 102 -0.10 2.74 0.26
CA ILE A 102 0.66 2.55 -0.98
C ILE A 102 -0.11 1.62 -1.93
N LEU A 103 -0.52 0.44 -1.45
CA LEU A 103 -1.27 -0.55 -2.24
C LEU A 103 -2.59 0.01 -2.77
N LEU A 104 -3.30 0.80 -1.96
CA LEU A 104 -4.51 1.49 -2.36
C LEU A 104 -4.24 2.46 -3.51
N SER A 105 -3.17 3.27 -3.43
CA SER A 105 -2.81 4.23 -4.49
C SER A 105 -2.53 3.57 -5.84
N ILE A 106 -2.01 2.33 -5.82
CA ILE A 106 -1.70 1.54 -7.02
C ILE A 106 -2.81 0.54 -7.37
N HIS A 107 -4.00 0.73 -6.81
CA HIS A 107 -5.23 -0.02 -7.13
C HIS A 107 -5.11 -1.53 -6.87
N ARG A 108 -4.28 -1.94 -5.90
CA ARG A 108 -4.14 -3.33 -5.45
C ARG A 108 -5.04 -3.56 -4.24
N PHE A 109 -6.35 -3.44 -4.46
CA PHE A 109 -7.36 -3.39 -3.41
C PHE A 109 -7.35 -4.63 -2.50
N GLU A 110 -7.14 -5.83 -3.04
CA GLU A 110 -7.15 -7.08 -2.26
C GLU A 110 -5.99 -7.16 -1.27
N LEU A 111 -4.82 -6.63 -1.65
CA LEU A 111 -3.66 -6.56 -0.76
C LEU A 111 -3.79 -5.37 0.20
N ALA A 112 -4.25 -4.22 -0.30
CA ALA A 112 -4.48 -3.03 0.51
C ALA A 112 -5.43 -3.35 1.66
N GLU A 113 -6.53 -4.04 1.38
CA GLU A 113 -7.50 -4.52 2.37
C GLU A 113 -6.83 -5.31 3.49
N GLN A 114 -5.97 -6.28 3.18
CA GLN A 114 -5.31 -7.13 4.18
C GLN A 114 -4.42 -6.32 5.13
N PHE A 115 -3.56 -5.46 4.59
CA PHE A 115 -2.66 -4.61 5.39
C PHE A 115 -3.46 -3.58 6.21
N LEU A 116 -4.46 -2.96 5.62
CA LEU A 116 -5.30 -1.99 6.32
C LEU A 116 -6.14 -2.64 7.41
N TYR A 117 -6.65 -3.86 7.19
CA TYR A 117 -7.32 -4.64 8.23
C TYR A 117 -6.41 -4.95 9.41
N SER A 118 -5.16 -5.34 9.13
CA SER A 118 -4.15 -5.55 10.18
C SER A 118 -3.97 -4.28 11.02
N ALA A 119 -3.79 -3.12 10.38
CA ALA A 119 -3.59 -1.84 11.05
C ALA A 119 -4.81 -1.36 11.86
N VAL A 120 -6.04 -1.50 11.33
CA VAL A 120 -7.24 -1.12 12.10
C VAL A 120 -7.44 -2.05 13.29
N ASN A 121 -7.17 -3.35 13.16
CA ASN A 121 -7.32 -4.29 14.27
C ASN A 121 -6.26 -4.07 15.35
N SER A 122 -4.99 -3.92 14.99
CA SER A 122 -3.89 -3.71 15.95
C SER A 122 -4.01 -2.38 16.71
N SER A 123 -4.62 -1.36 16.10
CA SER A 123 -4.91 -0.07 16.74
C SER A 123 -6.22 -0.04 17.52
N ASN A 124 -6.97 -1.14 17.58
CA ASN A 124 -8.35 -1.16 18.08
C ASN A 124 -9.19 -0.04 17.45
N TRP A 125 -9.10 0.11 16.14
CA TRP A 125 -9.83 1.07 15.31
C TRP A 125 -9.49 2.54 15.57
N LYS A 126 -8.41 2.83 16.31
CA LYS A 126 -7.99 4.22 16.64
C LYS A 126 -7.10 4.86 15.57
N ASN A 127 -6.52 4.09 14.65
CA ASN A 127 -5.77 4.66 13.53
C ASN A 127 -6.75 5.17 12.45
N SER A 128 -7.10 6.45 12.52
CA SER A 128 -8.07 7.08 11.60
C SER A 128 -7.63 7.05 10.14
N GLY A 129 -6.32 7.15 9.87
CA GLY A 129 -5.76 7.03 8.52
C GLY A 129 -6.00 5.63 7.93
N ALA A 130 -5.72 4.58 8.71
CA ALA A 130 -5.98 3.20 8.29
C ALA A 130 -7.49 2.93 8.09
N VAL A 131 -8.35 3.45 8.98
CA VAL A 131 -9.81 3.34 8.84
C VAL A 131 -10.31 4.01 7.57
N ALA A 132 -9.87 5.24 7.29
CA ALA A 132 -10.26 5.98 6.10
C ALA A 132 -9.80 5.27 4.82
N ASN A 133 -8.56 4.78 4.79
CA ASN A 133 -8.04 4.03 3.65
C ASN A 133 -8.76 2.69 3.46
N LEU A 134 -9.14 1.98 4.53
CA LEU A 134 -9.90 0.74 4.42
C LEU A 134 -11.31 1.00 3.87
N ALA A 135 -11.97 2.06 4.36
CA ALA A 135 -13.25 2.47 3.80
C ALA A 135 -13.13 2.86 2.32
N GLN A 136 -12.04 3.52 1.93
CA GLN A 136 -11.76 3.85 0.53
C GLN A 136 -11.59 2.59 -0.33
N VAL A 137 -10.91 1.55 0.17
CA VAL A 137 -10.84 0.25 -0.51
C VAL A 137 -12.25 -0.27 -0.80
N PHE A 138 -13.12 -0.32 0.21
CA PHE A 138 -14.51 -0.78 0.03
C PHE A 138 -15.33 0.09 -0.92
N MET A 139 -15.08 1.40 -0.96
CA MET A 139 -15.73 2.27 -1.94
C MET A 139 -15.28 1.96 -3.37
N GLN A 140 -13.99 1.67 -3.57
CA GLN A 140 -13.44 1.34 -4.90
C GLN A 140 -13.88 -0.04 -5.40
N THR A 141 -14.18 -0.98 -4.48
CA THR A 141 -14.66 -2.32 -4.80
C THR A 141 -16.18 -2.47 -4.75
N ASP A 142 -16.93 -1.35 -4.68
CA ASP A 142 -18.39 -1.28 -4.61
C ASP A 142 -19.02 -1.98 -3.38
N ALA A 143 -18.22 -2.22 -2.34
CA ALA A 143 -18.65 -2.75 -1.05
C ALA A 143 -19.15 -1.63 -0.11
N ILE A 144 -20.03 -0.76 -0.60
CA ILE A 144 -20.50 0.45 0.10
C ILE A 144 -21.00 0.19 1.55
N PRO A 145 -21.75 -0.89 1.85
CA PRO A 145 -22.14 -1.19 3.23
C PRO A 145 -20.95 -1.43 4.17
N LEU A 146 -19.87 -2.06 3.68
CA LEU A 146 -18.65 -2.29 4.46
C LEU A 146 -17.88 -0.99 4.68
N ALA A 147 -17.84 -0.09 3.69
CA ALA A 147 -17.25 1.24 3.86
C ALA A 147 -17.93 2.03 4.98
N ALA A 148 -19.26 2.11 4.96
CA ALA A 148 -20.04 2.80 5.99
C ALA A 148 -19.85 2.17 7.38
N GLN A 149 -19.85 0.84 7.47
CA GLN A 149 -19.60 0.13 8.72
C GLN A 149 -18.19 0.42 9.28
N THR A 150 -17.19 0.45 8.40
CA THR A 150 -15.79 0.69 8.75
C THR A 150 -15.60 2.08 9.35
N LEU A 151 -16.15 3.11 8.71
CA LEU A 151 -16.12 4.49 9.21
C LEU A 151 -16.86 4.62 10.54
N ARG A 152 -18.03 4.00 10.68
CA ARG A 152 -18.80 4.02 11.93
C ARG A 152 -18.01 3.42 13.09
N LYS A 153 -17.38 2.26 12.89
CA LYS A 153 -16.55 1.62 13.92
C LYS A 153 -15.36 2.50 14.32
N GLY A 154 -14.69 3.14 13.36
CA GLY A 154 -13.61 4.07 13.65
C GLY A 154 -14.09 5.29 14.46
N LEU A 155 -15.26 5.83 14.13
CA LEU A 155 -15.86 6.95 14.87
C LEU A 155 -16.21 6.56 16.31
N GLU A 156 -16.84 5.39 16.50
CA GLU A 156 -17.12 4.83 17.84
C GLU A 156 -15.83 4.66 18.67
N ALA A 157 -14.76 4.15 18.05
CA ALA A 157 -13.48 3.95 18.73
C ALA A 157 -12.77 5.23 19.15
N VAL A 158 -12.96 6.33 18.40
CA VAL A 158 -12.44 7.66 18.76
C VAL A 158 -13.31 8.30 19.85
N SER A 159 -14.63 8.31 19.68
CA SER A 159 -15.59 8.92 20.60
C SER A 159 -15.54 8.33 22.01
N ASN A 160 -15.32 7.02 22.14
CA ASN A 160 -15.23 6.35 23.44
C ASN A 160 -13.97 6.70 24.25
N ASN A 161 -12.98 7.40 23.69
CA ASN A 161 -11.81 7.86 24.45
C ASN A 161 -12.09 9.16 25.22
N ASP A 162 -13.01 10.00 24.71
CA ASP A 162 -13.30 11.32 25.28
C ASP A 162 -14.12 11.23 26.58
N GLU A 163 -14.88 10.15 26.77
CA GLU A 163 -15.72 9.94 27.96
C GLU A 163 -14.96 9.40 29.19
N THR A 164 -13.72 8.92 29.03
CA THR A 164 -12.90 8.40 30.15
C THR A 164 -11.92 9.40 30.75
N GLY A 165 -11.93 10.66 30.26
CA GLY A 165 -10.97 11.70 30.64
C GLY A 165 -11.51 12.85 31.50
N ALA A 166 -12.72 12.73 32.06
CA ALA A 166 -13.36 13.76 32.91
C ALA A 166 -13.32 13.39 34.41
#